data_AF-X8CAR3-F1
#
_entry.id   AF-X8CAR3-F1
#
_cell.length_a   1.000
_cell.length_b   1.000
_cell.length_c   1.000
_cell.angle_alpha   90.00
_cell.angle_beta   90.00
_cell.angle_gamma   90.00
#
_symmetry.space_group_name_H-M   'P 1'
#
loop_
_entity.id
_entity.type
_entity.pdbx_description
1 polymer ?
#
loop_
_entity_poly.entity_id
_entity_poly.type
_entity_poly.pdbx_seq_one_letter_code
_entity_poly.pdbx_strand_id
1 'polypeptide(L)'
;MARDGGWWVLGVRTPAMAGCLRGVPMSQADTGVLTLKSLRRNGIGVTLVQELADFDIVDDVAAVRDACAPASRFSQATRAAGL
;
A
#
# COMPACT_ATOMS: atom_id res chain seq x y z
N MET A 1 -4.29 -4.40 0.94
CA MET A 1 -3.77 -4.18 -0.44
C MET A 1 -3.86 -2.71 -0.76
N ALA A 2 -3.12 -2.23 -1.75
CA ALA A 2 -3.38 -0.93 -2.36
C ALA A 2 -4.32 -1.11 -3.55
N ARG A 3 -5.14 -0.09 -3.85
CA ARG A 3 -6.16 -0.16 -4.92
C ARG A 3 -5.56 -0.18 -6.34
N ASP A 4 -4.34 0.32 -6.48
CA ASP A 4 -3.59 0.39 -7.73
C ASP A 4 -2.92 -0.95 -8.13
N GLY A 5 -2.98 -1.95 -7.25
CA GLY A 5 -2.37 -3.25 -7.44
C GLY A 5 -1.16 -3.54 -6.54
N GLY A 6 -0.66 -2.54 -5.81
CA GLY A 6 0.45 -2.66 -4.86
C GLY A 6 0.04 -3.02 -3.43
N TRP A 7 0.81 -2.52 -2.47
CA TRP A 7 0.50 -2.56 -1.05
C TRP A 7 1.00 -1.29 -0.35
N TRP A 8 0.16 -0.71 0.51
CA TRP A 8 0.49 0.50 1.27
C TRP A 8 1.22 0.23 2.59
N VAL A 9 1.26 -1.03 3.05
CA VAL A 9 2.05 -1.44 4.23
C VAL A 9 2.45 -2.91 4.15
N LEU A 10 3.69 -3.19 4.56
CA LEU A 10 4.21 -4.52 4.81
C LEU A 10 4.99 -4.51 6.12
N GLY A 11 4.52 -5.31 7.08
CA GLY A 11 5.18 -5.51 8.37
C GLY A 11 5.72 -6.93 8.47
N VAL A 12 7.00 -7.07 8.84
CA VAL A 12 7.63 -8.37 9.12
C VAL A 12 8.38 -8.33 10.44
N ARG A 13 8.46 -9.48 11.13
CA ARG A 13 9.18 -9.59 12.42
C ARG A 13 10.68 -9.51 12.26
N THR A 14 11.21 -10.06 11.16
CA THR A 14 12.63 -10.00 10.83
C THR A 14 12.80 -9.66 9.34
N PRO A 15 13.90 -8.99 8.95
CA PRO A 15 14.15 -8.66 7.54
C PRO A 15 14.21 -9.90 6.63
N ALA A 16 14.67 -11.05 7.15
CA ALA A 16 14.79 -12.28 6.39
C ALA A 16 13.46 -12.78 5.82
N MET A 17 12.34 -12.52 6.52
CA MET A 17 11.00 -12.90 6.05
C MET A 17 10.62 -12.18 4.74
N ALA A 18 11.13 -10.97 4.53
CA ALA A 18 10.92 -10.20 3.31
C ALA A 18 11.86 -10.63 2.17
N GLY A 19 12.72 -11.64 2.36
CA GLY A 19 13.70 -12.05 1.36
C GLY A 19 13.09 -12.46 0.02
N CYS A 20 11.88 -13.04 0.07
CA CYS A 20 11.14 -13.49 -1.10
C CYS A 20 10.63 -12.34 -2.02
N LEU A 21 10.65 -11.08 -1.53
CA LEU A 21 10.24 -9.93 -2.34
C LEU A 21 11.23 -9.63 -3.47
N ARG A 22 12.48 -10.07 -3.37
CA ARG A 22 13.49 -9.88 -4.44
C ARG A 22 13.10 -10.53 -5.77
N GLY A 23 12.22 -11.54 -5.73
CA GLY A 23 11.70 -12.20 -6.92
C GLY A 23 10.34 -11.67 -7.38
N VAL A 24 9.81 -10.62 -6.77
CA VAL A 24 8.51 -10.03 -7.12
C VAL A 24 8.75 -8.82 -8.03
N PRO A 25 8.12 -8.74 -9.21
CA PRO A 25 8.12 -7.53 -10.02
C PRO A 25 7.50 -6.36 -9.24
N MET A 26 8.25 -5.27 -9.11
CA MET A 26 7.79 -4.03 -8.47
C MET A 26 7.13 -3.11 -9.51
N SER A 27 6.28 -2.20 -9.04
CA SER A 27 5.62 -1.18 -9.87
C SER A 27 4.74 -1.77 -10.99
N GLN A 28 4.02 -2.86 -10.70
CA GLN A 28 3.05 -3.48 -11.59
C GLN A 28 1.69 -3.59 -10.91
N ALA A 29 0.63 -3.62 -11.70
CA ALA A 29 -0.75 -3.73 -11.21
C ALA A 29 -1.05 -5.05 -10.45
N ASP A 30 -0.15 -6.04 -10.50
CA ASP A 30 -0.26 -7.28 -9.75
C ASP A 30 0.83 -7.47 -8.67
N THR A 31 1.67 -6.46 -8.41
CA THR A 31 2.77 -6.51 -7.42
C THR A 31 2.27 -6.98 -6.05
N GLY A 32 1.14 -6.48 -5.57
CA GLY A 32 0.54 -6.85 -4.29
C GLY A 32 0.08 -8.31 -4.24
N VAL A 33 -0.57 -8.79 -5.31
CA VAL A 33 -1.01 -10.18 -5.42
C VAL A 33 0.20 -11.12 -5.50
N LEU A 34 1.22 -10.76 -6.28
CA LEU A 34 2.45 -11.54 -6.39
C LEU A 34 3.24 -11.54 -5.08
N THR A 35 3.29 -10.42 -4.36
CA THR A 35 3.89 -10.32 -3.02
C THR A 35 3.19 -11.26 -2.04
N LEU A 36 1.86 -11.22 -1.97
CA LEU A 36 1.08 -12.09 -1.09
C LEU A 36 1.31 -13.57 -1.40
N LYS A 37 1.33 -13.94 -2.69
CA LYS A 37 1.65 -15.31 -3.14
C LYS A 37 3.06 -15.70 -2.72
N SER A 38 4.04 -14.80 -2.88
CA SER A 38 5.43 -15.06 -2.51
C SER A 38 5.59 -15.32 -1.01
N LEU A 39 5.00 -14.47 -0.16
CA LEU A 39 5.01 -14.64 1.30
C LEU A 39 4.41 -15.99 1.72
N ARG A 40 3.21 -16.32 1.21
CA ARG A 40 2.52 -17.58 1.53
C ARG A 40 3.31 -18.81 1.07
N ARG A 41 3.93 -18.77 -0.12
CA ARG A 41 4.80 -19.86 -0.61
C ARG A 41 6.02 -20.09 0.28
N ASN A 42 6.48 -19.06 0.99
CA ASN A 42 7.59 -19.15 1.94
C ASN A 42 7.12 -19.49 3.38
N GLY A 43 5.89 -19.98 3.55
CA GLY A 43 5.36 -20.41 4.84
C GLY A 43 5.01 -19.26 5.79
N ILE A 44 4.95 -18.01 5.31
CA ILE A 44 4.63 -16.85 6.13
C ILE A 44 3.11 -16.70 6.21
N GLY A 45 2.58 -16.74 7.43
CA GLY A 45 1.20 -16.35 7.72
C GLY A 45 1.00 -14.85 7.52
N VAL A 46 0.08 -14.47 6.63
CA VAL A 46 -0.18 -13.07 6.30
C VAL A 46 -1.59 -12.67 6.73
N THR A 47 -1.67 -11.65 7.60
CA THR A 47 -2.92 -10.96 7.91
C THR A 47 -3.07 -9.76 6.98
N LEU A 48 -4.16 -9.71 6.23
CA LEU A 48 -4.46 -8.55 5.39
C LEU A 48 -5.04 -7.42 6.25
N VAL A 49 -4.55 -6.22 6.02
CA VAL A 49 -5.17 -4.97 6.51
C VAL A 49 -6.16 -4.44 5.49
N GLN A 50 -6.94 -3.43 5.90
CA GLN A 50 -7.89 -2.74 5.02
C GLN A 50 -7.23 -2.34 3.70
N GLU A 51 -7.97 -2.51 2.61
CA GLU A 51 -7.56 -2.01 1.31
C GLU A 51 -7.77 -0.49 1.24
N LEU A 52 -6.71 0.25 0.94
CA LEU A 52 -6.69 1.71 0.88
C LEU A 52 -6.07 2.17 -0.44
N ALA A 53 -6.40 3.38 -0.88
CA ALA A 53 -5.63 4.06 -1.91
C ALA A 53 -4.33 4.60 -1.29
N ASP A 54 -3.23 4.41 -1.98
CA ASP A 54 -2.01 5.21 -1.89
C ASP A 54 -2.05 6.32 -2.96
N PHE A 55 -1.04 7.19 -2.93
CA PHE A 55 -0.90 8.30 -3.87
C PHE A 55 0.55 8.39 -4.35
N ASP A 56 0.74 8.43 -5.66
CA ASP A 56 2.05 8.62 -6.30
C ASP A 56 2.11 9.97 -7.01
N ILE A 57 0.97 10.41 -7.57
CA ILE A 57 0.83 11.69 -8.27
C ILE A 57 -0.24 12.56 -7.63
N VAL A 58 -0.30 13.83 -8.06
CA VAL A 58 -1.26 14.82 -7.54
C VAL A 58 -2.71 14.35 -7.69
N ASP A 59 -3.04 13.68 -8.80
CA ASP A 59 -4.41 13.24 -9.10
C ASP A 59 -4.94 12.21 -8.09
N ASP A 60 -4.05 11.46 -7.41
CA ASP A 60 -4.44 10.46 -6.41
C ASP A 60 -4.86 11.08 -5.07
N VAL A 61 -4.44 12.33 -4.81
CA VAL A 61 -4.61 13.00 -3.51
C VAL A 61 -6.07 13.12 -3.12
N ALA A 62 -6.95 13.37 -4.08
CA ALA A 62 -8.38 13.48 -3.82
C ALA A 62 -8.95 12.18 -3.24
N ALA A 63 -8.61 11.02 -3.83
CA ALA A 63 -9.09 9.72 -3.40
C ALA A 63 -8.61 9.36 -1.99
N VAL A 64 -7.35 9.67 -1.67
CA VAL A 64 -6.77 9.43 -0.34
C VAL A 64 -7.37 10.37 0.70
N ARG A 65 -7.57 11.65 0.34
CA ARG A 65 -8.21 12.63 1.23
C ARG A 65 -9.63 12.22 1.58
N ASP A 66 -10.41 11.77 0.60
CA ASP A 66 -11.82 11.40 0.81
C ASP A 66 -11.97 10.15 1.69
N ALA A 67 -10.93 9.31 1.76
CA ALA A 67 -10.86 8.19 2.69
C ALA A 67 -10.45 8.60 4.12
N CYS A 68 -9.91 9.80 4.32
CA CYS A 68 -9.50 10.30 5.62
C CYS A 68 -10.66 11.00 6.35
N ALA A 69 -10.55 11.12 7.67
CA ALA A 69 -11.47 11.98 8.43
C ALA A 69 -11.39 13.43 7.88
N PRO A 70 -12.54 14.15 7.74
CA PRO A 70 -12.55 15.49 7.15
C PRO A 70 -11.63 16.48 7.86
N ALA A 71 -11.50 16.36 9.18
CA ALA A 71 -10.63 17.18 10.02
C ALA A 71 -9.20 16.61 10.19
N SER A 72 -8.82 15.55 9.45
CA SER A 72 -7.47 15.01 9.51
C SER A 72 -6.42 16.01 9.01
N ARG A 73 -5.18 15.88 9.51
CA ARG A 73 -4.05 16.70 9.05
C ARG A 73 -3.83 16.59 7.54
N PHE A 74 -4.03 15.40 6.96
CA PHE A 74 -3.90 15.17 5.52
C PHE A 74 -4.97 15.94 4.72
N SER A 75 -6.24 15.85 5.13
CA SER A 75 -7.34 16.60 4.50
C SER A 75 -7.11 18.11 4.57
N GLN A 76 -6.69 18.62 5.72
CA GLN A 76 -6.41 20.06 5.89
C GLN A 76 -5.23 20.52 5.03
N ALA A 77 -4.12 19.78 5.05
CA ALA A 77 -2.90 20.14 4.33
C ALA A 77 -3.10 20.16 2.81
N THR A 78 -3.77 19.14 2.26
CA THR A 78 -3.99 19.00 0.82
C THR A 78 -4.92 20.10 0.29
N ARG A 79 -6.00 20.43 1.02
CA ARG A 79 -6.88 21.56 0.68
C ARG A 79 -6.16 22.90 0.74
N ALA A 80 -5.34 23.12 1.77
CA ALA A 80 -4.56 24.36 1.88
C ALA A 80 -3.53 24.52 0.74
N ALA A 81 -3.05 23.40 0.18
CA ALA A 81 -2.18 23.38 -0.97
C ALA A 81 -2.89 23.49 -2.34
N GLY A 82 -4.24 23.51 -2.36
CA GLY A 82 -5.03 23.55 -3.60
C GLY A 82 -5.09 22.21 -4.36
N LEU A 83 -4.78 21.10 -3.67
CA LEU A 83 -4.95 19.72 -4.14
C LEU A 83 -6.34 19.22 -3.71
#